data_AF-A0A524FBH6-F1
#
_entry.id   AF-A0A524FBH6-F1
#
_cell.length_a   1.000
_cell.length_b   1.000
_cell.length_c   1.000
_cell.angle_alpha   90.00
_cell.angle_beta   90.00
_cell.angle_gamma   90.00
#
_symmetry.space_group_name_H-M   'P 1'
#
loop_
_entity.id
_entity.type
_entity.pdbx_description
1 polymer ?
#
loop_
_entity_poly.entity_id
_entity_poly.type
_entity_poly.pdbx_seq_one_letter_code
_entity_poly.pdbx_strand_id
1 'polypeptide(L)'
;MARSKGYIAAYFAGFIGFVVLLTPVAYHSSSLVESYIWIWGLYIWRPLLGDTSFNFTEDAAFLTWGLIATLIIFFATFLVLSTAHKASKKNRKYAFLWFLCGILFIAAPLVFYFGLSSEFPSWLSDLFWDFYSFHFAFFGSFVAGLFSIIAAFIR
;
A
#
# COMPACT_ATOMS: atom_id res chain seq x y z
N MET A 1 -19.36 15.36 25.65
CA MET A 1 -18.25 14.42 25.38
C MET A 1 -17.26 15.08 24.42
N ALA A 2 -16.00 15.27 24.82
CA ALA A 2 -14.97 15.82 23.94
C ALA A 2 -14.65 14.80 22.83
N ARG A 3 -14.86 15.18 21.56
CA ARG A 3 -14.46 14.37 20.42
C ARG A 3 -12.94 14.43 20.28
N SER A 4 -12.30 13.28 20.07
CA SER A 4 -10.88 13.27 19.69
C SER A 4 -10.71 14.02 18.37
N LYS A 5 -9.57 14.68 18.12
CA LYS A 5 -9.28 15.26 16.79
C LYS A 5 -8.55 14.25 15.88
N GLY A 6 -8.02 13.16 16.45
CA GLY A 6 -7.28 12.13 15.73
C GLY A 6 -8.09 11.34 14.70
N TYR A 7 -9.42 11.24 14.84
CA TYR A 7 -10.25 10.51 13.86
C TYR A 7 -10.16 11.11 12.45
N ILE A 8 -9.95 12.43 12.32
CA ILE A 8 -9.81 13.09 11.02
C ILE A 8 -8.53 12.61 10.34
N ALA A 9 -7.41 12.60 11.07
CA ALA A 9 -6.14 12.09 10.58
C ALA A 9 -6.23 10.58 10.24
N ALA A 10 -6.96 9.80 11.05
CA ALA A 10 -7.23 8.39 10.73
C ALA A 10 -8.05 8.23 9.44
N TYR A 11 -9.07 9.06 9.21
CA TYR A 11 -9.81 9.04 7.94
C TYR A 11 -8.94 9.39 6.74
N PHE A 12 -8.08 10.41 6.86
CA PHE A 12 -7.11 10.73 5.81
C PHE A 12 -6.14 9.57 5.55
N ALA A 13 -5.61 8.93 6.59
CA ALA A 13 -4.76 7.75 6.46
C ALA A 13 -5.48 6.61 5.72
N GLY A 14 -6.73 6.31 6.10
CA GLY A 14 -7.52 5.28 5.45
C GLY A 14 -7.88 5.63 4.00
N PHE A 15 -8.18 6.89 3.69
CA PHE A 15 -8.45 7.34 2.32
C PHE A 15 -7.21 7.22 1.44
N ILE A 16 -6.04 7.68 1.91
CA ILE A 16 -4.78 7.56 1.17
C ILE A 16 -4.44 6.08 0.97
N GLY A 17 -4.56 5.24 2.01
CA GLY A 17 -4.39 3.79 1.89
C GLY A 17 -5.32 3.15 0.87
N PHE A 18 -6.57 3.61 0.77
CA PHE A 18 -7.51 3.17 -0.25
C PHE A 18 -7.08 3.59 -1.66
N VAL A 19 -6.67 4.84 -1.86
CA VAL A 19 -6.15 5.31 -3.17
C VAL A 19 -4.89 4.54 -3.56
N VAL A 20 -4.01 4.26 -2.60
CA VAL A 20 -2.80 3.45 -2.79
C VAL A 20 -3.17 2.03 -3.27
N LEU A 21 -4.17 1.38 -2.68
CA LEU A 21 -4.65 0.06 -3.14
C LEU A 21 -5.21 0.07 -4.56
N LEU A 22 -5.77 1.21 -5.00
CA LEU A 22 -6.29 1.37 -6.35
C LEU A 22 -5.23 1.83 -7.35
N THR A 23 -4.05 2.24 -6.89
CA THR A 23 -3.01 2.76 -7.77
C THR A 23 -2.23 1.61 -8.40
N PRO A 24 -2.26 1.46 -9.74
CA PRO A 24 -1.36 0.53 -10.41
C PRO A 24 0.10 0.92 -10.18
N VAL A 25 0.93 -0.05 -9.85
CA VAL A 25 2.39 0.09 -9.96
C VAL A 25 2.88 -0.67 -11.18
N ALA A 26 3.49 0.09 -12.08
CA ALA A 26 4.14 -0.42 -13.27
C ALA A 26 5.60 -0.75 -12.95
N TYR A 27 6.11 -1.76 -13.64
CA TYR A 27 7.49 -2.17 -13.65
C TYR A 27 7.89 -2.49 -15.08
N HIS A 28 8.96 -1.87 -15.54
CA HIS A 28 9.50 -2.16 -16.87
C HIS A 28 10.46 -3.33 -16.78
N SER A 29 10.21 -4.36 -17.60
CA SER A 29 11.22 -5.36 -17.95
C SER A 29 12.15 -4.78 -19.03
N SER A 30 13.40 -5.22 -19.09
CA SER A 30 14.50 -4.72 -19.93
C SER A 30 14.31 -4.85 -21.46
N SER A 31 13.09 -5.00 -21.94
CA SER A 31 12.72 -5.07 -23.35
C SER A 31 11.38 -4.39 -23.61
N LEU A 32 11.33 -3.05 -23.59
CA LEU A 32 10.25 -2.19 -24.13
C LEU A 32 8.81 -2.48 -23.65
N VAL A 33 8.61 -3.32 -22.65
CA VAL A 33 7.30 -3.78 -22.19
C VAL A 33 7.07 -3.35 -20.73
N GLU A 34 6.04 -2.52 -20.54
CA GLU A 34 5.49 -2.18 -19.23
C GLU A 34 4.71 -3.35 -18.65
N SER A 35 5.21 -3.92 -17.56
CA SER A 35 4.56 -4.98 -16.79
C SER A 35 4.03 -4.45 -15.46
N TYR A 36 2.76 -4.64 -15.14
CA TYR A 36 2.15 -4.04 -13.95
C TYR A 36 2.10 -5.05 -12.80
N ILE A 37 2.62 -4.68 -11.62
CA ILE A 37 2.82 -5.57 -10.45
C ILE A 37 1.95 -5.20 -9.24
N TRP A 38 0.97 -4.29 -9.32
CA TRP A 38 0.20 -3.96 -8.11
C TRP A 38 -1.31 -3.83 -8.24
N ILE A 39 -1.91 -4.04 -9.41
CA ILE A 39 -3.35 -4.36 -9.43
C ILE A 39 -3.55 -5.86 -9.29
N TRP A 40 -3.07 -6.44 -8.17
CA TRP A 40 -3.25 -7.87 -7.88
C TRP A 40 -4.60 -8.18 -7.21
N GLY A 41 -5.66 -7.66 -7.83
CA GLY A 41 -7.02 -8.21 -7.74
C GLY A 41 -7.64 -8.43 -9.11
N LEU A 42 -7.08 -7.84 -10.17
CA LEU A 42 -7.62 -7.91 -11.54
C LEU A 42 -6.89 -8.91 -12.43
N TYR A 43 -5.74 -9.47 -12.01
CA TYR A 43 -5.07 -10.55 -12.77
C TYR A 43 -5.99 -11.76 -13.00
N ILE A 44 -6.81 -12.11 -12.00
CA ILE A 44 -7.80 -13.19 -12.08
C ILE A 44 -8.89 -12.87 -13.13
N TRP A 45 -9.06 -11.59 -13.46
CA TRP A 45 -10.00 -11.09 -14.45
C TRP A 45 -9.37 -10.88 -15.83
N ARG A 46 -8.08 -11.18 -16.04
CA ARG A 46 -7.43 -11.12 -17.37
C ARG A 46 -8.25 -11.82 -18.48
N PRO A 47 -8.87 -13.01 -18.25
CA PRO A 47 -9.73 -13.62 -19.26
C PRO A 47 -11.04 -12.85 -19.53
N LEU A 48 -11.50 -12.03 -18.59
CA LEU A 48 -12.73 -11.23 -18.65
C LEU A 48 -12.48 -9.80 -19.16
N LEU A 49 -11.26 -9.27 -19.02
CA LEU A 49 -10.89 -7.89 -19.34
C LEU A 49 -10.43 -7.69 -20.80
N GLY A 50 -10.25 -8.77 -21.57
CA GLY A 50 -9.78 -8.73 -22.97
C GLY A 50 -8.31 -8.33 -23.10
N ASP A 51 -7.89 -7.93 -24.30
CA ASP A 51 -6.54 -7.37 -24.55
C ASP A 51 -6.41 -6.01 -23.86
N THR A 52 -6.07 -6.06 -22.58
CA THR A 52 -5.63 -4.87 -21.86
C THR A 52 -4.21 -4.52 -22.31
N SER A 53 -3.91 -3.24 -22.56
CA SER A 53 -2.54 -2.75 -22.81
C SER A 53 -1.58 -2.98 -21.64
N PHE A 54 -2.08 -3.54 -20.54
CA PHE A 54 -1.31 -3.98 -19.37
C PHE A 54 -0.76 -5.37 -19.63
N ASN A 55 0.56 -5.50 -19.79
CA ASN A 55 1.21 -6.80 -19.65
C ASN A 55 1.31 -7.12 -18.16
N PHE A 56 0.89 -8.32 -17.78
CA PHE A 56 1.04 -8.79 -16.40
C PHE A 56 2.38 -9.52 -16.30
N THR A 57 3.11 -9.29 -15.21
CA THR A 57 4.32 -10.09 -14.96
C THR A 57 3.92 -11.52 -14.62
N GLU A 58 4.54 -12.50 -15.29
CA GLU A 58 4.35 -13.93 -15.01
C GLU A 58 5.32 -14.44 -13.92
N ASP A 59 6.16 -13.56 -13.38
CA ASP A 59 7.12 -13.89 -12.34
C ASP A 59 6.41 -14.12 -10.99
N ALA A 60 6.52 -15.36 -10.49
CA ALA A 60 5.89 -15.81 -9.26
C ALA A 60 6.37 -15.05 -8.02
N ALA A 61 7.62 -14.56 -7.99
CA ALA A 61 8.17 -13.81 -6.87
C ALA A 61 7.52 -12.42 -6.79
N PHE A 62 7.48 -11.70 -7.91
CA PHE A 62 6.82 -10.42 -8.03
C PHE A 62 5.34 -10.47 -7.67
N LEU A 63 4.64 -11.51 -8.14
CA LEU A 63 3.26 -11.78 -7.78
C LEU A 63 3.09 -12.00 -6.28
N THR A 64 3.93 -12.84 -5.67
CA THR A 64 3.83 -13.20 -4.26
C THR A 64 4.07 -12.00 -3.35
N TRP A 65 5.17 -11.28 -3.56
CA TRP A 65 5.52 -10.10 -2.77
C TRP A 65 4.52 -8.95 -2.97
N GLY A 66 4.01 -8.77 -4.21
CA GLY A 66 2.97 -7.79 -4.53
C GLY A 66 1.64 -8.07 -3.83
N LEU A 67 1.20 -9.33 -3.81
CA LEU A 67 0.00 -9.74 -3.06
C LEU A 67 0.17 -9.53 -1.56
N ILE A 68 1.31 -9.90 -0.99
CA ILE A 68 1.59 -9.72 0.44
C ILE A 68 1.50 -8.23 0.82
N ALA A 69 2.17 -7.35 0.06
CA ALA A 69 2.12 -5.91 0.31
C ALA A 69 0.69 -5.36 0.17
N THR A 70 -0.04 -5.79 -0.86
CA THR A 70 -1.45 -5.40 -1.08
C THR A 70 -2.34 -5.81 0.09
N LEU A 71 -2.21 -7.05 0.58
CA LEU A 71 -2.99 -7.55 1.71
C LEU A 71 -2.69 -6.76 2.99
N ILE A 72 -1.43 -6.43 3.25
CA ILE A 72 -1.04 -5.62 4.42
C ILE A 72 -1.70 -4.24 4.35
N ILE A 73 -1.65 -3.56 3.21
CA ILE A 73 -2.25 -2.24 3.00
C ILE A 73 -3.78 -2.33 3.09
N PHE A 74 -4.38 -3.40 2.56
CA PHE A 74 -5.81 -3.66 2.65
C PHE A 74 -6.27 -3.79 4.10
N PHE A 75 -5.61 -4.64 4.90
CA PHE A 75 -5.96 -4.82 6.31
C PHE A 75 -5.76 -3.53 7.11
N ALA A 76 -4.65 -2.81 6.91
CA ALA A 76 -4.40 -1.53 7.57
C ALA A 76 -5.49 -0.50 7.23
N THR A 77 -5.82 -0.35 5.95
CA THR A 77 -6.86 0.56 5.45
C THR A 77 -8.23 0.22 6.02
N PHE A 78 -8.62 -1.07 5.95
CA PHE A 78 -9.89 -1.55 6.48
C PHE A 78 -10.03 -1.28 7.97
N LEU A 79 -8.99 -1.58 8.76
CA LEU A 79 -8.98 -1.36 10.20
C LEU A 79 -9.05 0.12 10.55
N VAL A 80 -8.30 0.97 9.86
CA VAL A 80 -8.30 2.42 10.09
C VAL A 80 -9.68 3.01 9.78
N LEU A 81 -10.27 2.72 8.63
CA LEU A 81 -11.60 3.23 8.26
C LEU A 81 -12.70 2.73 9.20
N SER A 82 -12.67 1.43 9.55
CA SER A 82 -13.66 0.81 10.44
C SER A 82 -13.60 1.34 11.87
N THR A 83 -12.42 1.78 12.33
CA THR A 83 -12.23 2.28 13.70
C THR A 83 -12.29 3.80 13.79
N ALA A 84 -11.95 4.55 12.73
CA ALA A 84 -12.08 6.00 12.64
C ALA A 84 -13.52 6.46 12.95
N HIS A 85 -14.52 5.74 12.42
CA HIS A 85 -15.93 6.01 12.70
C HIS A 85 -16.30 5.83 14.18
N LYS A 86 -15.74 4.80 14.83
CA LYS A 86 -16.04 4.43 16.23
C LYS A 86 -15.24 5.25 17.24
N ALA A 87 -14.14 5.89 16.82
CA ALA A 87 -13.18 6.57 17.69
C ALA A 87 -13.52 8.03 18.02
N SER A 88 -14.73 8.51 17.68
CA SER A 88 -15.23 9.80 18.20
C SER A 88 -15.20 9.87 19.74
N LYS A 89 -15.13 8.72 20.44
CA LYS A 89 -14.92 8.62 21.88
C LYS A 89 -13.44 8.34 22.18
N LYS A 90 -12.79 9.16 23.02
CA LYS A 90 -11.38 8.98 23.44
C LYS A 90 -11.16 7.58 24.05
N ASN A 91 -10.64 6.64 23.26
CA ASN A 91 -10.35 5.27 23.71
C ASN A 91 -8.89 4.91 23.39
N ARG A 92 -8.15 4.43 24.39
CA ARG A 92 -6.74 4.10 24.25
C ARG A 92 -6.47 2.97 23.24
N LYS A 93 -7.41 2.03 23.12
CA LYS A 93 -7.33 0.88 22.21
C LYS A 93 -7.22 1.31 20.74
N TYR A 94 -8.01 2.31 20.32
CA TYR A 94 -8.00 2.75 18.92
C TYR A 94 -6.72 3.49 18.56
N ALA A 95 -6.16 4.27 19.47
CA ALA A 95 -4.86 4.90 19.25
C ALA A 95 -3.73 3.87 19.05
N PHE A 96 -3.67 2.83 19.89
CA PHE A 96 -2.68 1.75 19.69
C PHE A 96 -2.89 1.02 18.35
N LEU A 97 -4.15 0.77 17.98
CA LEU A 97 -4.48 0.14 16.71
C LEU A 97 -4.09 1.01 15.50
N TRP A 98 -4.29 2.33 15.56
CA TRP A 98 -3.84 3.26 14.52
C TRP A 98 -2.32 3.34 14.43
N PHE A 99 -1.61 3.29 15.56
CA PHE A 99 -0.15 3.20 15.55
C PHE A 99 0.33 1.92 14.84
N LEU A 100 -0.26 0.77 15.15
CA LEU A 100 0.03 -0.49 14.46
C LEU A 100 -0.30 -0.43 12.96
N CYS A 101 -1.45 0.13 12.58
CA CYS A 101 -1.80 0.31 11.17
C CYS A 101 -0.79 1.21 10.46
N GLY A 102 -0.26 2.22 11.16
CA GLY A 102 0.80 3.08 10.66
C GLY A 102 2.10 2.33 10.35
N ILE A 103 2.50 1.43 11.26
CA ILE A 103 3.64 0.53 11.02
C ILE A 103 3.37 -0.39 9.83
N LEU A 104 2.17 -0.95 9.71
CA LEU A 104 1.81 -1.84 8.59
C LEU A 104 1.87 -1.12 7.24
N PHE A 105 1.36 0.12 7.16
CA PHE A 105 1.46 0.94 5.96
C PHE A 105 2.91 1.20 5.54
N ILE A 106 3.83 1.41 6.48
CA ILE A 106 5.26 1.60 6.19
C ILE A 106 5.94 0.27 5.85
N ALA A 107 5.56 -0.82 6.52
CA ALA A 107 6.16 -2.13 6.33
C ALA A 107 5.80 -2.74 4.97
N ALA A 108 4.58 -2.54 4.47
CA ALA A 108 4.13 -3.12 3.19
C ALA A 108 5.05 -2.79 1.99
N PRO A 109 5.37 -1.51 1.69
CA PRO A 109 6.29 -1.18 0.60
C PRO A 109 7.72 -1.69 0.86
N LEU A 110 8.16 -1.78 2.13
CA LEU A 110 9.47 -2.33 2.49
C LEU A 110 9.54 -3.84 2.29
N VAL A 111 8.48 -4.58 2.64
CA VAL A 111 8.40 -6.03 2.39
C VAL A 111 8.47 -6.32 0.90
N PHE A 112 7.75 -5.52 0.09
CA PHE A 112 7.86 -5.62 -1.36
C PHE A 112 9.27 -5.33 -1.85
N TYR A 113 9.88 -4.23 -1.40
CA TYR A 113 11.24 -3.85 -1.77
C TYR A 113 12.28 -4.93 -1.41
N PHE A 114 12.29 -5.39 -0.15
CA PHE A 114 13.27 -6.35 0.33
C PHE A 114 13.06 -7.73 -0.28
N GLY A 115 11.81 -8.17 -0.43
CA GLY A 115 11.46 -9.45 -1.07
C GLY A 115 11.94 -9.54 -2.51
N LEU A 116 11.87 -8.44 -3.26
CA LEU A 116 12.45 -8.38 -4.61
C LEU A 116 13.98 -8.25 -4.57
N SER A 117 14.54 -7.42 -3.69
CA SER A 117 15.99 -7.21 -3.63
C SER A 117 16.78 -8.47 -3.25
N SER A 118 16.16 -9.43 -2.54
CA SER A 118 16.77 -10.73 -2.24
C SER A 118 16.84 -11.67 -3.44
N GLU A 119 16.09 -11.39 -4.51
CA GLU A 119 15.95 -12.25 -5.68
C GLU A 119 16.61 -11.67 -6.94
N PHE A 120 16.95 -10.38 -6.96
CA PHE A 120 17.55 -9.71 -8.11
C PHE A 120 18.96 -9.15 -7.85
N PRO A 121 19.89 -9.23 -8.82
CA PRO A 121 21.21 -8.64 -8.72
C PRO A 121 21.16 -7.10 -8.64
N SER A 122 22.13 -6.50 -7.94
CA SER A 122 22.18 -5.09 -7.51
C SER A 122 22.10 -4.00 -8.59
N TRP A 123 22.15 -4.35 -9.87
CA TRP A 123 21.97 -3.40 -10.98
C TRP A 123 20.50 -3.25 -11.39
N LEU A 124 19.66 -4.23 -11.05
CA LEU A 124 18.21 -4.17 -11.27
C LEU A 124 17.55 -3.23 -10.24
N SER A 125 18.09 -3.15 -9.02
CA SER A 125 17.63 -2.22 -7.98
C SER A 125 17.79 -0.76 -8.40
N ASP A 126 18.79 -0.42 -9.21
CA ASP A 126 19.01 0.94 -9.72
C ASP A 126 17.95 1.33 -10.77
N LEU A 127 17.42 0.35 -11.53
CA LEU A 127 16.35 0.55 -12.50
C LEU A 127 14.98 0.78 -11.84
N PHE A 128 14.76 0.29 -10.61
CA PHE A 128 13.52 0.50 -9.86
C PHE A 128 13.30 1.96 -9.43
N TRP A 129 14.36 2.76 -9.33
CA TRP A 129 14.31 4.13 -8.83
C TRP A 129 13.77 5.14 -9.86
N ASP A 130 13.85 4.84 -11.16
CA ASP A 130 13.53 5.81 -12.23
C ASP A 130 12.04 5.87 -12.63
N PHE A 131 11.14 5.10 -12.00
CA PHE A 131 9.74 5.01 -12.45
C PHE A 131 8.74 5.84 -11.62
N TYR A 132 8.20 6.88 -12.26
CA TYR A 132 7.23 7.85 -11.72
C TYR A 132 5.94 7.26 -11.12
N SER A 133 5.49 6.05 -11.51
CA SER A 133 4.26 5.43 -10.97
C SER A 133 4.48 4.65 -9.66
N PHE A 134 5.70 4.15 -9.42
CA PHE A 134 6.10 3.52 -8.16
C PHE A 134 6.00 4.52 -7.00
N HIS A 135 6.25 5.80 -7.29
CA HIS A 135 6.36 6.85 -6.30
C HIS A 135 5.06 7.07 -5.52
N PHE A 136 3.90 7.18 -6.19
CA PHE A 136 2.67 7.49 -5.45
C PHE A 136 2.26 6.34 -4.52
N ALA A 137 2.32 5.11 -4.99
CA ALA A 137 1.83 3.99 -4.21
C ALA A 137 2.84 3.62 -3.09
N PHE A 138 4.15 3.75 -3.36
CA PHE A 138 5.21 3.66 -2.36
C PHE A 138 5.11 4.80 -1.34
N PHE A 139 5.32 6.05 -1.73
CA PHE A 139 5.29 7.22 -0.82
C PHE A 139 3.92 7.46 -0.20
N GLY A 140 2.83 7.19 -0.92
CA GLY A 140 1.47 7.27 -0.42
C GLY A 140 1.24 6.31 0.75
N SER A 141 1.85 5.13 0.73
CA SER A 141 1.83 4.21 1.88
C SER A 141 2.55 4.83 3.09
N PHE A 142 3.71 5.47 2.90
CA PHE A 142 4.40 6.19 3.99
C PHE A 142 3.57 7.36 4.53
N VAL A 143 2.92 8.12 3.65
CA VAL A 143 2.06 9.24 4.05
C VAL A 143 0.83 8.73 4.83
N ALA A 144 0.17 7.67 4.37
CA ALA A 144 -0.91 7.01 5.10
C ALA A 144 -0.43 6.51 6.47
N GLY A 145 0.77 5.91 6.51
CA GLY A 145 1.42 5.47 7.74
C GLY A 145 1.64 6.59 8.74
N LEU A 146 2.22 7.70 8.28
CA LEU A 146 2.47 8.89 9.09
C LEU A 146 1.17 9.48 9.65
N PHE A 147 0.12 9.63 8.84
CA PHE A 147 -1.17 10.12 9.31
C PHE A 147 -1.81 9.18 10.33
N SER A 148 -1.67 7.87 10.17
CA SER A 148 -2.18 6.89 11.14
C SER A 148 -1.43 6.96 12.48
N ILE A 149 -0.11 7.16 12.45
CA ILE A 149 0.72 7.37 13.65
C ILE A 149 0.33 8.70 14.32
N ILE A 150 0.23 9.79 13.56
CA ILE A 150 -0.21 11.09 14.07
C ILE A 150 -1.60 10.98 14.73
N ALA A 151 -2.54 10.28 14.09
CA ALA A 151 -3.88 10.03 14.64
C ALA A 151 -3.83 9.33 16.00
N ALA A 152 -2.86 8.43 16.23
CA ALA A 152 -2.67 7.76 17.50
C ALA A 152 -2.24 8.72 18.63
N PHE A 153 -1.47 9.76 18.30
CA PHE A 153 -0.92 10.73 19.26
C PHE A 153 -1.84 11.94 19.51
N ILE A 154 -2.64 12.35 18.51
CA ILE A 154 -3.61 13.45 18.64
C ILE A 154 -4.90 12.92 19.32
N ARG A 155 -4.87 12.75 20.66
CA ARG A 155 -6.05 12.35 21.44
C ARG A 155 -6.98 13.50 21.82
#